data_AF-A0A2H3DQC0-F1
#
_entry.id   AF-A0A2H3DQC0-F1
#
_cell.length_a   1.000
_cell.length_b   1.000
_cell.length_c   1.000
_cell.angle_alpha   90.00
_cell.angle_beta   90.00
_cell.angle_gamma   90.00
#
_symmetry.space_group_name_H-M   'P 1'
#
loop_
_entity.id
_entity.type
_entity.pdbx_description
1 polymer ?
#
loop_
_entity_poly.entity_id
_entity_poly.type
_entity_poly.pdbx_seq_one_letter_code
_entity_poly.pdbx_strand_id
1 'polypeptide(L)'
;MEKEVRKVFDEQLTRLREIRKRDLVTELVLEMRNRVSTKPLDNVAGLAYLLYSDSIPIYDAEMSDEDAWEGLMDTIHSGGRADLLFYFPKRGMGRKCWRPSWQQVMVLKHFVPYSYQWLGGVHRTEETDEDWHDGYCIYSADVRGLADGLTEEKPRQGEMVFKNADGLPHTLKIVATHTYPIPDGSYALLGCSSDHSSNVWVIGWRREDGKFEKLSVFRSADDEQVKLGTLGLEKAHAVRPTSVLKSLNSSIWN
;
A
#
# COMPACT_ATOMS: atom_id res chain seq x y z
N MET A 1 -19.01 37.24 9.53
CA MET A 1 -17.69 36.69 9.92
C MET A 1 -17.86 35.49 10.85
N GLU A 2 -18.24 35.68 12.12
CA GLU A 2 -18.34 34.60 13.11
C GLU A 2 -19.20 33.39 12.68
N LYS A 3 -20.39 33.61 12.09
CA LYS A 3 -21.25 32.53 11.58
C LYS A 3 -20.61 31.70 10.47
N GLU A 4 -19.88 32.34 9.55
CA GLU A 4 -19.19 31.64 8.45
C GLU A 4 -17.99 30.83 8.96
N VAL A 5 -17.21 31.41 9.89
CA VAL A 5 -16.11 30.69 10.55
C VAL A 5 -16.62 29.46 11.29
N ARG A 6 -17.76 29.59 12.00
CA ARG A 6 -18.41 28.47 12.69
C ARG A 6 -18.91 27.41 11.71
N LYS A 7 -19.53 27.80 10.59
CA LYS A 7 -19.98 26.88 9.54
C LYS A 7 -18.82 26.06 8.96
N VAL A 8 -17.71 26.71 8.59
CA VAL A 8 -16.50 26.04 8.09
C VAL A 8 -15.91 25.09 9.14
N PHE A 9 -15.88 25.49 10.42
CA PHE A 9 -15.41 24.63 11.51
C PHE A 9 -16.30 23.39 11.70
N ASP A 10 -17.63 23.57 11.72
CA ASP A 10 -18.58 22.46 11.87
C ASP A 10 -18.53 21.48 10.67
N GLU A 11 -18.31 22.00 9.45
CA GLU A 11 -18.07 21.20 8.24
C GLU A 11 -16.75 20.40 8.33
N GLN A 12 -15.64 21.05 8.72
CA GLN A 12 -14.35 20.38 8.92
C GLN A 12 -14.41 19.31 10.02
N LEU A 13 -15.03 19.61 11.16
CA LEU A 13 -15.18 18.68 12.27
C LEU A 13 -16.06 17.48 11.88
N THR A 14 -17.11 17.70 11.09
CA THR A 14 -17.94 16.62 10.56
C THR A 14 -17.13 15.73 9.62
N ARG A 15 -16.35 16.31 8.68
CA ARG A 15 -15.46 15.57 7.80
C ARG A 15 -14.45 14.73 8.59
N LEU A 16 -13.73 15.31 9.54
CA LEU A 16 -12.75 14.58 10.37
C LEU A 16 -13.38 13.45 11.20
N ARG A 17 -14.64 13.61 11.65
CA ARG A 17 -15.40 12.53 12.32
C ARG A 17 -15.74 11.40 11.37
N GLU A 18 -16.11 11.67 10.13
CA GLU A 18 -16.37 10.63 9.12
C GLU A 18 -15.09 9.90 8.70
N ILE A 19 -13.97 10.61 8.53
CA ILE A 19 -12.65 10.01 8.28
C ILE A 19 -12.31 9.04 9.43
N ARG A 20 -12.43 9.50 10.68
CA ARG A 20 -12.16 8.67 11.86
C ARG A 20 -13.13 7.51 12.04
N LYS A 21 -14.41 7.61 11.66
CA LYS A 21 -15.35 6.47 11.72
C LYS A 21 -15.01 5.34 10.74
N ARG A 22 -14.26 5.65 9.69
CA ARG A 22 -13.87 4.71 8.64
C ARG A 22 -12.44 4.19 8.82
N ASP A 23 -11.72 4.71 9.82
CA ASP A 23 -10.32 4.40 10.15
C ASP A 23 -9.35 4.44 8.94
N LEU A 24 -9.62 5.32 7.97
CA LEU A 24 -8.88 5.39 6.71
C LEU A 24 -7.49 5.99 6.91
N VAL A 25 -6.46 5.14 6.95
CA VAL A 25 -5.07 5.55 7.15
C VAL A 25 -4.64 6.59 6.11
N THR A 26 -5.01 6.38 4.86
CA THR A 26 -4.67 7.27 3.73
C THR A 26 -5.25 8.67 3.89
N GLU A 27 -6.50 8.80 4.33
CA GLU A 27 -7.15 10.10 4.56
C GLU A 27 -6.62 10.78 5.84
N LEU A 28 -6.40 10.04 6.93
CA LEU A 28 -5.80 10.57 8.16
C LEU A 28 -4.39 11.14 7.92
N VAL A 29 -3.57 10.43 7.13
CA VAL A 29 -2.23 10.86 6.72
C VAL A 29 -2.27 12.14 5.86
N LEU A 30 -3.19 12.23 4.89
CA LEU A 30 -3.37 13.46 4.10
C LEU A 30 -3.86 14.65 4.92
N GLU A 31 -4.77 14.43 5.88
CA GLU A 31 -5.24 15.51 6.75
C GLU A 31 -4.15 16.01 7.70
N MET A 32 -3.35 15.10 8.28
CA MET A 32 -2.25 15.48 9.18
C MET A 32 -1.12 16.22 8.47
N ARG A 33 -0.78 15.82 7.24
CA ARG A 33 0.17 16.56 6.37
C ARG A 33 -0.17 18.06 6.24
N ASN A 34 -1.45 18.40 6.17
CA ASN A 34 -1.92 19.77 5.94
C ASN A 34 -2.05 20.59 7.24
N ARG A 35 -1.74 20.02 8.41
CA ARG A 35 -1.81 20.74 9.69
C ARG A 35 -0.57 21.59 9.91
N VAL A 36 -0.82 22.75 10.53
CA VAL A 36 0.24 23.59 11.09
C VAL A 36 0.72 22.95 12.38
N SER A 37 2.01 22.64 12.43
CA SER A 37 2.72 22.12 13.60
C SER A 37 3.88 23.05 14.00
N THR A 38 4.40 22.86 15.22
CA THR A 38 5.59 23.60 15.69
C THR A 38 6.86 23.03 15.08
N LYS A 39 6.94 21.70 14.97
CA LYS A 39 7.98 20.95 14.25
C LYS A 39 7.34 20.05 13.19
N PRO A 40 8.01 19.77 12.04
CA PRO A 40 7.54 18.77 11.07
C PRO A 40 7.24 17.41 11.70
N LEU A 41 8.11 16.98 12.62
CA LEU A 41 7.98 15.78 13.46
C LEU A 41 6.62 15.65 14.16
N ASP A 42 6.02 16.76 14.63
CA ASP A 42 4.77 16.70 15.40
C ASP A 42 3.59 16.19 14.54
N ASN A 43 3.65 16.36 13.21
CA ASN A 43 2.64 15.82 12.30
C ASN A 43 2.71 14.29 12.21
N VAL A 44 3.91 13.71 12.30
CA VAL A 44 4.12 12.26 12.38
C VAL A 44 3.73 11.75 13.78
N ALA A 45 4.17 12.41 14.84
CA ALA A 45 3.83 12.05 16.22
C ALA A 45 2.31 12.06 16.48
N GLY A 46 1.60 13.04 15.91
CA GLY A 46 0.14 13.13 16.01
C GLY A 46 -0.61 11.97 15.32
N LEU A 47 0.01 11.32 14.33
CA LEU A 47 -0.58 10.15 13.65
C LEU A 47 -0.56 8.88 14.52
N ALA A 48 0.38 8.74 15.46
CA ALA A 48 0.40 7.59 16.38
C ALA A 48 -0.93 7.39 17.12
N TYR A 49 -1.54 8.49 17.55
CA TYR A 49 -2.85 8.50 18.23
C TYR A 49 -4.05 8.26 17.29
N LEU A 50 -3.88 8.39 15.98
CA LEU A 50 -4.95 8.30 14.97
C LEU A 50 -4.96 6.96 14.24
N LEU A 51 -3.81 6.29 14.11
CA LEU A 51 -3.62 5.09 13.29
C LEU A 51 -3.66 3.77 14.08
N TYR A 52 -4.21 3.77 15.30
CA TYR A 52 -4.31 2.62 16.21
C TYR A 52 -3.04 1.76 16.22
N SER A 53 -1.92 2.39 16.59
CA SER A 53 -0.65 1.66 16.70
C SER A 53 -0.68 0.68 17.87
N ASP A 54 -0.13 -0.52 17.66
CA ASP A 54 -0.03 -1.57 18.67
C ASP A 54 0.86 -1.16 19.86
N SER A 55 1.76 -0.20 19.61
CA SER A 55 2.56 0.52 20.62
C SER A 55 2.71 2.00 20.23
N ILE A 56 3.05 2.87 21.18
CA ILE A 56 3.31 4.28 20.89
C ILE A 56 4.80 4.42 20.53
N PRO A 57 5.16 4.89 19.31
CA PRO A 57 6.55 5.10 18.92
C PRO A 57 7.19 6.21 19.76
N ILE A 58 8.51 6.13 19.94
CA ILE A 58 9.26 7.12 20.74
C ILE A 58 9.22 8.49 20.05
N TYR A 59 8.82 9.52 20.80
CA TYR A 59 9.03 10.90 20.40
C TYR A 59 10.40 11.38 20.92
N ASP A 60 11.35 11.57 20.01
CA ASP A 60 12.61 12.26 20.28
C ASP A 60 12.65 13.56 19.47
N ALA A 61 12.87 14.67 20.17
CA ALA A 61 12.84 16.01 19.61
C ALA A 61 13.95 16.30 18.59
N GLU A 62 15.00 15.48 18.57
CA GLU A 62 16.15 15.54 17.66
C GLU A 62 16.07 14.53 16.50
N MET A 63 15.05 13.66 16.49
CA MET A 63 14.81 12.69 15.41
C MET A 63 14.24 13.38 14.16
N SER A 64 14.61 12.88 12.97
CA SER A 64 14.02 13.34 11.71
C SER A 64 12.57 12.89 11.58
N ASP A 65 11.75 13.61 10.81
CA ASP A 65 10.38 13.20 10.51
C ASP A 65 10.33 11.95 9.60
N GLU A 66 11.36 11.70 8.79
CA GLU A 66 11.56 10.40 8.12
C GLU A 66 11.79 9.23 9.10
N ASP A 67 12.69 9.36 10.07
CA ASP A 67 13.01 8.27 11.02
C ASP A 67 11.81 7.99 11.94
N ALA A 68 11.13 9.05 12.41
CA ALA A 68 9.91 8.93 13.19
C ALA A 68 8.77 8.30 12.38
N TRP A 69 8.72 8.56 11.07
CA TRP A 69 7.74 7.94 10.18
C TRP A 69 8.03 6.45 10.00
N GLU A 70 9.27 6.05 9.74
CA GLU A 70 9.64 4.63 9.66
C GLU A 70 9.35 3.91 10.99
N GLY A 71 9.63 4.54 12.13
CA GLY A 71 9.27 4.03 13.46
C GLY A 71 7.77 3.91 13.70
N LEU A 72 6.96 4.86 13.22
CA LEU A 72 5.50 4.76 13.24
C LEU A 72 4.97 3.67 12.30
N MET A 73 5.55 3.50 11.11
CA MET A 73 5.16 2.45 10.16
C MET A 73 5.40 1.04 10.71
N ASP A 74 6.36 0.91 11.63
CA ASP A 74 6.66 -0.32 12.34
C ASP A 74 5.64 -0.65 13.44
N THR A 75 4.93 0.35 14.00
CA THR A 75 3.97 0.18 15.11
C THR A 75 2.50 0.19 14.70
N ILE A 76 2.14 0.66 13.50
CA ILE A 76 0.75 0.65 13.02
C ILE A 76 0.20 -0.78 12.90
N HIS A 77 -1.06 -0.99 13.29
CA HIS A 77 -1.77 -2.26 13.12
C HIS A 77 -1.70 -2.80 11.67
N SER A 78 -1.64 -4.12 11.49
CA SER A 78 -1.32 -4.74 10.19
C SER A 78 -2.27 -4.37 9.04
N GLY A 79 -3.55 -4.11 9.33
CA GLY A 79 -4.51 -3.61 8.35
C GLY A 79 -4.18 -2.20 7.83
N GLY A 80 -3.70 -1.30 8.70
CA GLY A 80 -3.29 0.05 8.30
C GLY A 80 -2.01 0.06 7.45
N ARG A 81 -1.13 -0.94 7.66
CA ARG A 81 0.00 -1.21 6.76
C ARG A 81 -0.47 -1.76 5.40
N ALA A 82 -1.52 -2.58 5.37
CA ALA A 82 -2.14 -3.04 4.12
C ALA A 82 -2.76 -1.88 3.31
N ASP A 83 -3.42 -0.91 3.96
CA ASP A 83 -3.90 0.31 3.29
C ASP A 83 -2.78 1.05 2.54
N LEU A 84 -1.63 1.24 3.18
CA LEU A 84 -0.48 1.87 2.53
C LEU A 84 0.11 1.00 1.40
N LEU A 85 0.13 -0.33 1.57
CA LEU A 85 0.55 -1.25 0.53
C LEU A 85 -0.35 -1.18 -0.71
N PHE A 86 -1.67 -1.14 -0.57
CA PHE A 86 -2.62 -1.20 -1.70
C PHE A 86 -3.03 0.16 -2.27
N TYR A 87 -3.02 1.24 -1.48
CA TYR A 87 -3.49 2.55 -1.93
C TYR A 87 -2.38 3.57 -2.20
N PHE A 88 -1.16 3.39 -1.69
CA PHE A 88 -0.04 4.27 -2.07
C PHE A 88 0.45 3.90 -3.49
N PRO A 89 0.35 4.79 -4.49
CA PRO A 89 0.51 4.42 -5.90
C PRO A 89 1.95 4.23 -6.38
N LYS A 90 2.95 4.62 -5.59
CA LYS A 90 4.37 4.59 -5.98
C LYS A 90 5.11 3.53 -5.16
N ARG A 91 6.23 3.05 -5.69
CA ARG A 91 7.28 2.37 -4.90
C ARG A 91 7.79 3.26 -3.76
N GLY A 92 8.02 2.68 -2.60
CA GLY A 92 8.69 3.30 -1.45
C GLY A 92 10.16 3.59 -1.69
N MET A 93 10.64 4.74 -1.22
CA MET A 93 12.06 5.15 -1.32
C MET A 93 12.95 4.60 -0.20
N GLY A 94 12.37 4.18 0.93
CA GLY A 94 13.12 3.61 2.05
C GLY A 94 13.53 2.14 1.84
N ARG A 95 14.17 1.56 2.87
CA ARG A 95 14.58 0.14 2.91
C ARG A 95 13.43 -0.84 2.68
N LYS A 96 12.21 -0.43 3.05
CA LYS A 96 10.96 -1.15 2.84
C LYS A 96 10.22 -0.55 1.64
N CYS A 97 10.48 -1.06 0.43
CA CYS A 97 9.94 -0.49 -0.81
C CYS A 97 8.40 -0.60 -0.96
N TRP A 98 7.71 -1.28 -0.04
CA TRP A 98 6.26 -1.43 -0.05
C TRP A 98 5.51 -0.24 0.56
N ARG A 99 6.13 0.46 1.53
CA ARG A 99 5.58 1.64 2.23
C ARG A 99 6.14 2.96 1.68
N PRO A 100 5.37 4.06 1.67
CA PRO A 100 5.91 5.38 1.35
C PRO A 100 6.89 5.84 2.44
N SER A 101 7.88 6.69 2.07
CA SER A 101 8.54 7.56 3.04
C SER A 101 7.69 8.80 3.35
N TRP A 102 8.02 9.52 4.43
CA TRP A 102 7.32 10.75 4.79
C TRP A 102 7.43 11.83 3.69
N GLN A 103 8.64 12.10 3.17
CA GLN A 103 8.83 12.93 1.97
C GLN A 103 7.90 12.56 0.80
N GLN A 104 7.64 11.27 0.55
CA GLN A 104 6.74 10.84 -0.51
C GLN A 104 5.26 11.16 -0.21
N VAL A 105 4.83 11.05 1.05
CA VAL A 105 3.52 11.51 1.52
C VAL A 105 3.36 13.02 1.32
N MET A 106 4.39 13.80 1.66
CA MET A 106 4.39 15.27 1.58
C MET A 106 4.22 15.82 0.15
N VAL A 107 4.58 15.04 -0.87
CA VAL A 107 4.42 15.41 -2.30
C VAL A 107 3.29 14.67 -3.02
N LEU A 108 2.59 13.74 -2.36
CA LEU A 108 1.53 12.96 -2.97
C LEU A 108 0.31 13.83 -3.31
N LYS A 109 -0.20 13.77 -4.55
CA LYS A 109 -1.45 14.48 -4.91
C LYS A 109 -2.68 13.84 -4.24
N HIS A 110 -2.81 12.52 -4.35
CA HIS A 110 -3.86 11.71 -3.73
C HIS A 110 -3.39 10.25 -3.64
N PHE A 111 -3.93 9.50 -2.68
CA PHE A 111 -3.88 8.03 -2.70
C PHE A 111 -4.85 7.49 -3.76
N VAL A 112 -4.69 6.23 -4.18
CA VAL A 112 -5.69 5.57 -5.03
C VAL A 112 -7.02 5.52 -4.28
N PRO A 113 -8.18 5.78 -4.94
CA PRO A 113 -9.48 5.81 -4.26
C PRO A 113 -9.75 4.53 -3.47
N TYR A 114 -10.08 4.70 -2.20
CA TYR A 114 -10.34 3.61 -1.26
C TYR A 114 -11.51 2.72 -1.74
N SER A 115 -11.36 1.40 -1.63
CA SER A 115 -12.44 0.44 -1.79
C SER A 115 -12.81 -0.15 -0.43
N TYR A 116 -14.10 -0.42 -0.20
CA TYR A 116 -14.59 -1.00 1.06
C TYR A 116 -14.29 -2.52 1.16
N GLN A 117 -13.09 -2.94 0.77
CA GLN A 117 -12.64 -4.32 0.76
C GLN A 117 -11.64 -4.55 1.89
N TRP A 118 -11.82 -5.64 2.64
CA TRP A 118 -10.84 -6.06 3.63
C TRP A 118 -9.60 -6.59 2.90
N LEU A 119 -8.51 -5.84 2.94
CA LEU A 119 -7.31 -6.12 2.14
C LEU A 119 -6.51 -7.34 2.62
N GLY A 120 -6.69 -7.76 3.87
CA GLY A 120 -5.71 -8.57 4.60
C GLY A 120 -4.85 -7.71 5.53
N GLY A 121 -3.73 -8.25 5.98
CA GLY A 121 -2.76 -7.53 6.80
C GLY A 121 -1.36 -7.56 6.20
N VAL A 122 -0.58 -6.51 6.44
CA VAL A 122 0.87 -6.54 6.32
C VAL A 122 1.42 -6.58 7.74
N HIS A 123 1.86 -7.75 8.19
CA HIS A 123 2.43 -7.93 9.52
C HIS A 123 3.95 -8.12 9.39
N ARG A 124 4.63 -8.10 10.55
CA ARG A 124 6.08 -8.08 10.67
C ARG A 124 6.54 -9.11 11.71
N THR A 125 7.72 -9.69 11.50
CA THR A 125 8.45 -10.44 12.53
C THR A 125 9.57 -9.56 13.08
N GLU A 126 9.52 -9.22 14.37
CA GLU A 126 10.51 -8.32 15.00
C GLU A 126 11.94 -8.88 14.95
N GLU A 127 12.10 -10.19 15.19
CA GLU A 127 13.41 -10.86 15.22
C GLU A 127 14.19 -10.76 13.89
N THR A 128 13.48 -10.79 12.76
CA THR A 128 14.08 -10.83 11.42
C THR A 128 13.92 -9.52 10.65
N ASP A 129 13.12 -8.59 11.19
CA ASP A 129 12.65 -7.40 10.49
C ASP A 129 12.10 -7.71 9.09
N GLU A 130 11.39 -8.83 8.94
CA GLU A 130 10.71 -9.22 7.70
C GLU A 130 9.22 -8.89 7.79
N ASP A 131 8.70 -8.29 6.71
CA ASP A 131 7.27 -8.17 6.49
C ASP A 131 6.79 -9.32 5.58
N TRP A 132 5.51 -9.66 5.68
CA TRP A 132 4.81 -10.49 4.69
C TRP A 132 3.41 -9.94 4.39
N HIS A 133 2.67 -10.59 3.49
CA HIS A 133 1.24 -10.34 3.29
C HIS A 133 0.50 -11.68 3.13
N ASP A 134 -0.72 -11.77 3.65
CA ASP A 134 -1.56 -12.97 3.71
C ASP A 134 -2.56 -13.09 2.54
N GLY A 135 -2.59 -12.10 1.63
CA GLY A 135 -3.47 -12.06 0.47
C GLY A 135 -3.11 -13.02 -0.67
N TYR A 136 -3.81 -12.91 -1.79
CA TYR A 136 -3.56 -13.79 -2.95
C TYR A 136 -2.36 -13.33 -3.77
N CYS A 137 -1.66 -14.28 -4.40
CA CYS A 137 -0.50 -13.99 -5.26
C CYS A 137 -0.72 -14.46 -6.70
N ILE A 138 -0.29 -13.65 -7.67
CA ILE A 138 -0.05 -14.06 -9.06
C ILE A 138 1.45 -13.89 -9.32
N TYR A 139 2.17 -14.99 -9.57
CA TYR A 139 3.64 -14.91 -9.73
C TYR A 139 4.11 -14.33 -11.06
N SER A 140 3.27 -14.39 -12.10
CA SER A 140 3.55 -13.85 -13.44
C SER A 140 2.24 -13.46 -14.12
N ALA A 141 2.09 -12.18 -14.43
CA ALA A 141 1.07 -11.66 -15.33
C ALA A 141 1.68 -10.62 -16.26
N ASP A 142 1.32 -10.69 -17.53
CA ASP A 142 1.69 -9.70 -18.54
C ASP A 142 0.72 -8.52 -18.45
N VAL A 143 1.25 -7.36 -18.08
CA VAL A 143 0.51 -6.10 -17.93
C VAL A 143 0.86 -5.19 -19.11
N ARG A 144 -0.16 -4.56 -19.71
CA ARG A 144 -0.01 -3.66 -20.86
C ARG A 144 -0.98 -2.49 -20.87
N GLY A 145 -0.60 -1.40 -21.52
CA GLY A 145 -1.44 -0.20 -21.70
C GLY A 145 -1.41 0.80 -20.54
N LEU A 146 -0.57 0.56 -19.53
CA LEU A 146 -0.37 1.49 -18.39
C LEU A 146 0.99 2.22 -18.44
N ALA A 147 1.73 2.11 -19.55
CA ALA A 147 3.05 2.69 -19.71
C ALA A 147 3.03 4.23 -19.83
N ASP A 148 2.05 4.80 -20.52
CA ASP A 148 1.97 6.25 -20.73
C ASP A 148 1.68 7.00 -19.42
N GLY A 149 2.45 8.04 -19.09
CA GLY A 149 2.34 8.76 -17.81
C GLY A 149 1.65 10.14 -17.87
N LEU A 150 1.12 10.55 -19.03
CA LEU A 150 1.06 11.98 -19.40
C LEU A 150 -0.32 12.64 -19.49
N THR A 151 -1.43 11.94 -19.23
CA THR A 151 -2.77 12.55 -19.21
C THR A 151 -3.36 12.60 -17.79
N GLU A 152 -3.10 13.68 -17.05
CA GLU A 152 -3.63 13.85 -15.68
C GLU A 152 -5.18 13.86 -15.60
N GLU A 153 -5.87 14.08 -16.72
CA GLU A 153 -7.33 14.23 -16.78
C GLU A 153 -8.12 12.90 -16.93
N LYS A 154 -7.46 11.78 -17.26
CA LYS A 154 -8.16 10.51 -17.54
C LYS A 154 -7.46 9.32 -16.86
N PRO A 155 -8.21 8.45 -16.15
CA PRO A 155 -7.69 7.17 -15.70
C PRO A 155 -7.15 6.36 -16.87
N ARG A 156 -5.95 5.81 -16.70
CA ARG A 156 -5.27 5.04 -17.73
C ARG A 156 -5.80 3.61 -17.71
N GLN A 157 -6.05 3.05 -18.88
CA GLN A 157 -6.72 1.76 -19.04
C GLN A 157 -5.80 0.79 -19.78
N GLY A 158 -5.78 -0.44 -19.30
CA GLY A 158 -4.93 -1.49 -19.84
C GLY A 158 -5.53 -2.86 -19.60
N GLU A 159 -4.71 -3.89 -19.80
CA GLU A 159 -5.06 -5.28 -19.56
C GLU A 159 -3.98 -5.97 -18.73
N MET A 160 -4.40 -6.91 -17.89
CA MET A 160 -3.55 -7.90 -17.23
C MET A 160 -3.91 -9.28 -17.77
N VAL A 161 -2.93 -10.03 -18.26
CA VAL A 161 -3.07 -11.41 -18.73
C VAL A 161 -2.26 -12.34 -17.83
N PHE A 162 -2.88 -13.37 -17.26
CA PHE A 162 -2.21 -14.34 -16.39
C PHE A 162 -2.77 -15.75 -16.61
N LYS A 163 -2.19 -16.77 -15.96
CA LYS A 163 -2.74 -18.13 -15.94
C LYS A 163 -3.18 -18.51 -14.53
N ASN A 164 -4.30 -19.22 -14.41
CA ASN A 164 -4.71 -19.84 -13.15
C ASN A 164 -3.90 -21.12 -12.85
N ALA A 165 -4.18 -21.77 -11.71
CA ALA A 165 -3.56 -23.06 -11.35
C ALA A 165 -3.75 -24.17 -12.41
N ASP A 166 -4.86 -24.16 -13.16
CA ASP A 166 -5.12 -25.11 -14.26
C ASP A 166 -4.33 -24.78 -15.55
N GLY A 167 -3.58 -23.67 -15.57
CA GLY A 167 -2.86 -23.17 -16.73
C GLY A 167 -3.71 -22.43 -17.77
N LEU A 168 -5.02 -22.23 -17.50
CA LEU A 168 -5.94 -21.51 -18.36
C LEU A 168 -5.62 -20.00 -18.32
N PRO A 169 -5.49 -19.33 -19.48
CA PRO A 169 -5.27 -17.89 -19.53
C PRO A 169 -6.53 -17.12 -19.16
N HIS A 170 -6.36 -16.07 -18.35
CA HIS A 170 -7.37 -15.09 -17.97
C HIS A 170 -6.88 -13.69 -18.38
N THR A 171 -7.78 -12.86 -18.88
CA THR A 171 -7.52 -11.44 -19.18
C THR A 171 -8.48 -10.61 -18.36
N LEU A 172 -7.97 -9.58 -17.68
CA LEU A 172 -8.77 -8.61 -16.93
C LEU A 172 -8.45 -7.19 -17.39
N LYS A 173 -9.47 -6.36 -17.60
CA LYS A 173 -9.30 -4.91 -17.77
C LYS A 173 -8.85 -4.27 -16.47
N ILE A 174 -7.88 -3.38 -16.55
CA ILE A 174 -7.28 -2.71 -15.40
C ILE A 174 -7.22 -1.19 -15.60
N VAL A 175 -7.27 -0.46 -14.50
CA VAL A 175 -7.37 1.00 -14.46
C VAL A 175 -6.39 1.57 -13.44
N ALA A 176 -5.55 2.52 -13.85
CA ALA A 176 -4.68 3.30 -12.97
C ALA A 176 -5.13 4.77 -12.94
N THR A 177 -5.60 5.23 -11.77
CA THR A 177 -6.05 6.62 -11.56
C THR A 177 -4.92 7.59 -11.22
N HIS A 178 -3.69 7.10 -11.00
CA HIS A 178 -2.51 7.91 -10.73
C HIS A 178 -1.65 8.10 -11.98
N THR A 179 -0.76 9.10 -11.93
CA THR A 179 0.12 9.48 -13.05
C THR A 179 1.40 8.66 -13.18
N TYR A 180 1.83 7.95 -12.14
CA TYR A 180 3.06 7.14 -12.19
C TYR A 180 2.98 6.03 -13.25
N PRO A 181 3.89 5.98 -14.23
CA PRO A 181 3.84 4.99 -15.31
C PRO A 181 4.09 3.57 -14.78
N ILE A 182 3.41 2.60 -15.39
CA ILE A 182 3.59 1.17 -15.15
C ILE A 182 3.97 0.58 -16.51
N PRO A 183 5.26 0.35 -16.80
CA PRO A 183 5.68 -0.14 -18.11
C PRO A 183 5.00 -1.45 -18.49
N ASP A 184 4.87 -1.68 -19.80
CA ASP A 184 4.39 -2.96 -20.31
C ASP A 184 5.44 -4.06 -20.04
N GLY A 185 5.01 -5.22 -19.54
CA GLY A 185 5.92 -6.30 -19.14
C GLY A 185 5.27 -7.37 -18.26
N SER A 186 6.07 -8.34 -17.81
CA SER A 186 5.62 -9.42 -16.92
C SER A 186 5.97 -9.12 -15.47
N TYR A 187 4.99 -9.27 -14.58
CA TYR A 187 5.06 -8.83 -13.17
C TYR A 187 4.47 -9.87 -12.22
N ALA A 188 4.89 -9.80 -10.95
CA ALA A 188 4.17 -10.44 -9.85
C ALA A 188 3.13 -9.47 -9.28
N LEU A 189 2.01 -10.01 -8.79
CA LEU A 189 0.94 -9.21 -8.19
C LEU A 189 0.42 -9.78 -6.87
N LEU A 190 -0.01 -8.87 -6.01
CA LEU A 190 -0.72 -9.17 -4.76
C LEU A 190 -2.17 -8.69 -4.87
N GLY A 191 -3.11 -9.56 -4.53
CA GLY A 191 -4.53 -9.28 -4.41
C GLY A 191 -5.00 -9.36 -2.95
N CYS A 192 -6.11 -8.70 -2.65
CA CYS A 192 -6.71 -8.65 -1.31
C CYS A 192 -7.05 -10.07 -0.77
N SER A 193 -6.88 -10.30 0.54
CA SER A 193 -7.03 -11.62 1.19
C SER A 193 -8.48 -12.16 1.27
N SER A 194 -9.50 -11.34 0.92
CA SER A 194 -10.90 -11.76 0.95
C SER A 194 -11.28 -12.71 -0.19
N ASP A 195 -12.07 -13.75 0.12
CA ASP A 195 -12.50 -14.76 -0.87
C ASP A 195 -13.51 -14.22 -1.89
N HIS A 196 -14.02 -13.00 -1.70
CA HIS A 196 -15.10 -12.41 -2.50
C HIS A 196 -14.61 -11.83 -3.83
N SER A 197 -13.82 -10.75 -3.75
CA SER A 197 -13.26 -10.05 -4.91
C SER A 197 -12.12 -9.13 -4.50
N SER A 198 -11.21 -8.88 -5.43
CA SER A 198 -10.18 -7.85 -5.30
C SER A 198 -10.30 -6.86 -6.45
N ASN A 199 -10.55 -5.61 -6.09
CA ASN A 199 -10.69 -4.51 -7.03
C ASN A 199 -9.42 -3.66 -7.08
N VAL A 200 -8.42 -3.97 -6.25
CA VAL A 200 -7.15 -3.24 -6.07
C VAL A 200 -6.02 -4.27 -6.05
N TRP A 201 -4.97 -4.02 -6.83
CA TRP A 201 -3.83 -4.91 -7.00
C TRP A 201 -2.54 -4.16 -6.74
N VAL A 202 -1.60 -4.79 -6.04
CA VAL A 202 -0.22 -4.32 -5.98
C VAL A 202 0.55 -4.99 -7.10
N ILE A 203 1.23 -4.22 -7.93
CA ILE A 203 2.12 -4.73 -8.99
C ILE A 203 3.58 -4.55 -8.57
N GLY A 204 4.42 -5.54 -8.86
CA GLY A 204 5.83 -5.53 -8.53
C GLY A 204 6.60 -6.68 -9.16
N TRP A 205 7.81 -6.91 -8.67
CA TRP A 205 8.66 -8.01 -9.10
C TRP A 205 8.84 -9.03 -7.98
N ARG A 206 8.97 -10.32 -8.34
CA ARG A 206 9.53 -11.32 -7.44
C ARG A 206 11.04 -11.36 -7.65
N ARG A 207 11.79 -11.09 -6.58
CA ARG A 207 13.25 -11.11 -6.55
C ARG A 207 13.76 -12.55 -6.46
N GLU A 208 15.05 -12.76 -6.73
CA GLU A 208 15.69 -14.08 -6.64
C GLU A 208 15.62 -14.70 -5.24
N ASP A 209 15.60 -13.88 -4.19
CA ASP A 209 15.41 -14.30 -2.79
C ASP A 209 13.94 -14.60 -2.41
N GLY A 210 13.05 -14.69 -3.41
CA GLY A 210 11.62 -14.94 -3.25
C GLY A 210 10.83 -13.74 -2.75
N LYS A 211 11.47 -12.60 -2.45
CA LYS A 211 10.82 -11.42 -1.88
C LYS A 211 10.08 -10.60 -2.94
N PHE A 212 9.01 -9.95 -2.52
CA PHE A 212 8.22 -9.07 -3.39
C PHE A 212 8.74 -7.62 -3.34
N GLU A 213 8.92 -7.02 -4.51
CA GLU A 213 9.40 -5.65 -4.69
C GLU A 213 8.33 -4.81 -5.39
N LYS A 214 7.57 -4.02 -4.62
CA LYS A 214 6.50 -3.16 -5.13
C LYS A 214 7.01 -2.16 -6.18
N LEU A 215 6.31 -2.09 -7.30
CA LEU A 215 6.44 -1.05 -8.32
C LEU A 215 5.35 0.02 -8.15
N SER A 216 4.09 -0.40 -8.15
CA SER A 216 2.92 0.48 -8.17
C SER A 216 1.67 -0.29 -7.72
N VAL A 217 0.48 0.28 -7.95
CA VAL A 217 -0.81 -0.38 -7.71
C VAL A 217 -1.76 -0.04 -8.86
N PHE A 218 -2.80 -0.83 -9.08
CA PHE A 218 -3.88 -0.46 -10.00
C PHE A 218 -5.20 -1.09 -9.55
N ARG A 219 -6.29 -0.80 -10.25
CA ARG A 219 -7.61 -1.39 -9.99
C ARG A 219 -8.08 -2.29 -11.12
N SER A 220 -8.94 -3.26 -10.82
CA SER A 220 -9.80 -3.89 -11.83
C SER A 220 -10.79 -2.85 -12.35
N ALA A 221 -11.20 -2.93 -13.63
CA ALA A 221 -12.26 -2.07 -14.16
C ALA A 221 -13.60 -2.38 -13.48
N ASP A 222 -14.53 -1.40 -13.42
CA ASP A 222 -15.78 -1.55 -12.66
C ASP A 222 -16.76 -2.59 -13.30
N ASP A 223 -16.54 -2.98 -14.56
CA ASP A 223 -17.26 -4.07 -15.24
C ASP A 223 -16.64 -5.46 -15.00
N GLU A 224 -15.47 -5.56 -14.35
CA GLU A 224 -14.77 -6.82 -14.06
C GLU A 224 -15.12 -7.37 -12.67
N GLN A 225 -15.96 -8.42 -12.61
CA GLN A 225 -16.21 -9.17 -11.37
C GLN A 225 -15.13 -10.22 -11.10
N VAL A 226 -13.95 -9.78 -10.67
CA VAL A 226 -12.84 -10.64 -10.27
C VAL A 226 -13.19 -11.41 -8.99
N LYS A 227 -13.61 -12.67 -9.10
CA LYS A 227 -13.79 -13.58 -7.95
C LYS A 227 -12.51 -14.39 -7.71
N LEU A 228 -11.65 -13.91 -6.79
CA LEU A 228 -10.33 -14.51 -6.52
C LEU A 228 -10.38 -16.02 -6.24
N GLY A 229 -11.34 -16.49 -5.44
CA GLY A 229 -11.53 -17.91 -5.15
C GLY A 229 -11.89 -18.78 -6.37
N THR A 230 -12.37 -18.18 -7.47
CA THR A 230 -12.66 -18.90 -8.73
C THR A 230 -11.51 -18.87 -9.73
N LEU A 231 -10.50 -18.04 -9.50
CA LEU A 231 -9.32 -17.87 -10.36
C LEU A 231 -8.18 -18.83 -10.01
N GLY A 232 -8.41 -19.81 -9.13
CA GLY A 232 -7.42 -20.81 -8.74
C GLY A 232 -6.12 -20.21 -8.21
N LEU A 233 -6.20 -19.06 -7.54
CA LEU A 233 -5.03 -18.34 -7.05
C LEU A 233 -4.57 -18.90 -5.70
N GLU A 234 -3.25 -19.00 -5.53
CA GLU A 234 -2.67 -19.35 -4.24
C GLU A 234 -2.85 -18.19 -3.25
N LYS A 235 -3.32 -18.49 -2.03
CA LYS A 235 -3.11 -17.58 -0.90
C LYS A 235 -1.61 -17.56 -0.60
N ALA A 236 -1.05 -16.37 -0.39
CA ALA A 236 0.35 -16.17 -0.12
C ALA A 236 0.70 -16.74 1.27
N HIS A 237 1.06 -18.02 1.31
CA HIS A 237 1.75 -18.59 2.45
C HIS A 237 3.19 -18.02 2.50
N ALA A 238 3.29 -16.80 3.03
CA ALA A 238 4.50 -16.01 3.22
C ALA A 238 5.22 -15.54 1.93
N VAL A 239 4.54 -14.78 1.07
CA VAL A 239 5.25 -13.83 0.19
C VAL A 239 5.79 -12.69 1.07
N ARG A 240 7.12 -12.49 1.08
CA ARG A 240 7.81 -11.58 2.03
C ARG A 240 8.28 -10.26 1.38
N PRO A 241 7.69 -9.09 1.65
CA PRO A 241 8.22 -7.81 1.18
C PRO A 241 9.43 -7.29 1.99
N THR A 242 10.67 -7.65 1.60
CA THR A 242 11.97 -7.00 1.98
C THR A 242 12.37 -7.00 3.48
N SER A 243 13.64 -7.05 3.94
CA SER A 243 15.00 -7.33 3.40
C SER A 243 15.91 -7.55 4.66
N VAL A 244 17.04 -8.26 4.71
CA VAL A 244 18.19 -8.40 3.79
C VAL A 244 18.73 -9.86 3.82
N LEU A 245 20.05 -10.09 4.05
CA LEU A 245 20.82 -11.34 4.02
C LEU A 245 21.39 -11.77 5.39
N LYS A 246 21.48 -13.09 5.62
CA LYS A 246 22.78 -13.75 5.87
C LYS A 246 22.75 -15.18 5.32
N SER A 247 23.77 -15.53 4.55
CA SER A 247 24.03 -16.92 4.20
C SER A 247 24.66 -17.65 5.39
N LEU A 248 24.20 -18.88 5.63
CA LEU A 248 25.02 -19.92 6.23
C LEU A 248 25.04 -21.07 5.25
N ASN A 249 26.13 -21.16 4.48
CA ASN A 249 26.46 -22.40 3.80
C ASN A 249 26.62 -23.49 4.86
N SER A 250 26.02 -24.65 4.62
CA SER A 250 26.37 -25.85 5.35
C SER A 250 27.79 -26.30 4.93
N SER A 251 28.59 -26.64 5.93
CA SER A 251 29.75 -27.52 5.77
C SER A 251 30.12 -28.11 7.13
N ILE A 252 29.25 -29.01 7.61
CA ILE A 252 29.68 -30.19 8.36
C ILE A 252 30.38 -31.12 7.34
N TRP A 253 31.30 -31.99 7.81
CA TRP A 253 32.27 -32.80 7.04
C TRP A 253 33.50 -31.99 6.56
N ASN A 254 34.60 -31.88 7.31
CA ASN A 254 35.30 -32.85 8.17
C ASN A 254 35.98 -32.19 9.37
#